data_AF-A0A7K5WYT1-F1
#
_entry.id   AF-A0A7K5WYT1-F1
#
_cell.length_a   1.000
_cell.length_b   1.000
_cell.length_c   1.000
_cell.angle_alpha   90.00
_cell.angle_beta   90.00
_cell.angle_gamma   90.00
#
_symmetry.space_group_name_H-M   'P 1'
#
loop_
_entity.id
_entity.type
_entity.pdbx_description
1 polymer ?
#
loop_
_entity_poly.entity_id
_entity_poly.type
_entity_poly.pdbx_seq_one_letter_code
_entity_poly.pdbx_strand_id
1 'polypeptide(L)'
;WQTRSHACRVIVGTWALAALLMLPYAVYSTTRPAAPRPPPAQCTHHWPSERVRQVWYVLLLLVLFFIPGGVMTVASGLISRELYRGIRFELDVKRDVAAQHGTGGDPAPTCDEGDGCYLQLSRPGAALELRALGAAAQQDGARINSSGAQLAAKRRVIRMLVVIVAMFFLCWLPIFAANTWRAFAPRAAQRALSGTPIAFIHLLSYTSACANPLIYCFMNRRFRKAF
;
A
#
# COMPACT_ATOMS: atom_id res chain seq x y z
N TRP A 1 -19.85 -7.64 -12.95
CA TRP A 1 -20.32 -6.58 -13.88
C TRP A 1 -20.58 -5.24 -13.18
N GLN A 2 -21.27 -5.24 -12.03
CA GLN A 2 -21.50 -4.02 -11.22
C GLN A 2 -20.22 -3.24 -10.87
N THR A 3 -19.14 -3.89 -10.43
CA THR A 3 -17.89 -3.19 -10.07
C THR A 3 -17.13 -2.59 -11.26
N ARG A 4 -17.22 -3.19 -12.46
CA ARG A 4 -16.51 -2.69 -13.67
C ARG A 4 -17.16 -1.42 -14.23
N SER A 5 -18.49 -1.39 -14.33
CA SER A 5 -19.22 -0.20 -14.82
C SER A 5 -19.06 0.98 -13.85
N HIS A 6 -19.13 0.72 -12.55
CA HIS A 6 -18.90 1.74 -11.53
C HIS A 6 -17.45 2.25 -11.55
N ALA A 7 -16.46 1.35 -11.71
CA ALA A 7 -15.06 1.75 -11.86
C ALA A 7 -14.83 2.63 -13.10
N CYS A 8 -15.37 2.27 -14.27
CA CYS A 8 -15.27 3.09 -15.47
C CYS A 8 -15.88 4.48 -15.28
N ARG A 9 -17.07 4.58 -14.69
CA ARG A 9 -17.71 5.87 -14.39
C ARG A 9 -16.85 6.74 -13.47
N VAL A 10 -16.26 6.16 -12.43
CA VAL A 10 -15.35 6.88 -11.52
C VAL A 10 -14.09 7.35 -12.25
N ILE A 11 -13.50 6.50 -13.10
CA ILE A 11 -12.33 6.87 -13.92
C ILE A 11 -12.67 8.04 -14.84
N VAL A 12 -13.73 7.92 -15.65
CA VAL A 12 -14.17 8.98 -16.58
C VAL A 12 -14.47 10.28 -15.82
N GLY A 13 -15.16 10.21 -14.68
CA GLY A 13 -15.42 11.38 -13.84
C GLY A 13 -14.14 12.01 -13.29
N THR A 14 -13.15 11.20 -12.90
CA THR A 14 -11.85 11.68 -12.42
C THR A 14 -11.09 12.40 -13.54
N TRP A 15 -11.07 11.85 -14.75
CA TRP A 15 -10.44 12.50 -15.90
C TRP A 15 -11.12 13.82 -16.27
N ALA A 16 -12.46 13.84 -16.29
CA ALA A 16 -13.22 15.06 -16.57
C ALA A 16 -12.95 16.14 -15.51
N LEU A 17 -12.96 15.77 -14.23
CA LEU A 17 -12.64 16.68 -13.13
C LEU A 17 -11.19 17.20 -13.22
N ALA A 18 -10.23 16.32 -13.55
CA ALA A 18 -8.83 16.71 -13.74
C ALA A 18 -8.65 17.69 -14.91
N ALA A 19 -9.33 17.45 -16.04
CA ALA A 19 -9.31 18.36 -17.19
C ALA A 19 -9.91 19.72 -16.83
N LEU A 20 -11.01 19.73 -16.07
CA LEU A 20 -11.67 20.96 -15.64
C LEU A 20 -10.82 21.75 -14.63
N LEU A 21 -10.15 21.04 -13.70
CA LEU A 21 -9.18 21.63 -12.78
C LEU A 21 -7.94 22.14 -13.50
N MET A 22 -7.51 21.56 -14.62
CA MET A 22 -6.34 22.04 -15.36
C MET A 22 -6.68 23.10 -16.42
N LEU A 23 -7.96 23.31 -16.72
CA LEU A 23 -8.44 24.25 -17.74
C LEU A 23 -7.90 25.68 -17.53
N PRO A 24 -7.93 26.28 -16.33
CA PRO A 24 -7.39 27.63 -16.14
C PRO A 24 -5.88 27.67 -16.34
N TYR A 25 -5.17 26.59 -16.01
CA TYR A 25 -3.73 26.50 -16.24
C TYR A 25 -3.39 26.59 -17.73
N ALA A 26 -4.21 25.96 -18.59
CA ALA A 26 -4.07 26.02 -20.04
C ALA A 26 -4.46 27.39 -20.62
N VAL A 27 -5.54 28.01 -20.13
CA VAL A 27 -6.02 29.33 -20.62
C VAL A 27 -5.06 30.47 -20.26
N TYR A 28 -4.43 30.43 -19.09
CA TYR A 28 -3.48 31.46 -18.64
C TYR A 28 -2.02 31.16 -19.01
N SER A 29 -1.77 30.10 -19.77
CA SER A 29 -0.46 29.76 -20.32
C SER A 29 -0.21 30.59 -21.57
N THR A 30 0.74 31.53 -21.52
CA THR A 30 1.09 32.35 -22.69
C THR A 30 2.56 32.17 -23.03
N THR A 31 2.86 31.95 -24.31
CA THR A 31 4.23 31.88 -24.82
C THR A 31 4.72 33.29 -25.14
N ARG A 32 5.81 33.71 -24.48
CA ARG A 32 6.46 35.00 -24.74
C ARG A 32 7.82 34.75 -25.39
N PRO A 33 8.17 35.43 -26.49
CA PRO A 33 9.52 35.39 -27.03
C PRO A 33 10.47 36.14 -26.08
N ALA A 34 11.55 35.51 -25.65
CA ALA A 34 12.51 36.10 -24.73
C ALA A 34 13.51 37.03 -25.47
N ALA A 35 13.06 38.21 -25.93
CA ALA A 35 13.89 39.26 -26.59
C ALA A 35 14.43 38.91 -28.01
N PRO A 36 15.08 39.83 -28.76
CA PRO A 36 15.26 39.65 -30.21
C PRO A 36 16.55 38.88 -30.57
N ARG A 37 16.38 37.74 -31.27
CA ARG A 37 17.37 36.83 -31.92
C ARG A 37 17.81 35.59 -31.11
N PRO A 38 17.70 34.42 -31.76
CA PRO A 38 16.62 33.47 -31.49
C PRO A 38 16.67 32.97 -30.03
N PRO A 39 15.79 33.46 -29.16
CA PRO A 39 15.68 32.92 -27.82
C PRO A 39 14.83 31.65 -27.83
N PRO A 40 15.06 30.70 -26.92
CA PRO A 40 14.08 29.67 -26.65
C PRO A 40 12.77 30.35 -26.22
N ALA A 41 11.66 30.02 -26.88
CA ALA A 41 10.34 30.46 -26.46
C ALA A 41 10.10 29.96 -25.02
N GLN A 42 9.86 30.87 -24.08
CA GLN A 42 9.55 30.49 -22.70
C GLN A 42 8.04 30.57 -22.48
N CYS A 43 7.49 29.48 -21.95
CA CYS A 43 6.11 29.42 -21.54
C CYS A 43 5.97 30.04 -20.14
N THR A 44 5.24 31.14 -20.03
CA THR A 44 5.06 31.85 -18.76
C THR A 44 3.58 31.89 -18.38
N HIS A 45 3.28 31.56 -17.13
CA HIS A 45 1.91 31.63 -16.59
C HIS A 45 1.62 33.05 -16.11
N HIS A 46 0.68 33.72 -16.76
CA HIS A 46 0.29 35.07 -16.41
C HIS A 46 -1.02 35.05 -15.62
N TRP A 47 -0.93 35.10 -14.30
CA TRP A 47 -2.10 35.20 -13.42
C TRP A 47 -2.59 36.66 -13.34
N PRO A 48 -3.89 36.93 -13.53
CA PRO A 48 -4.43 38.29 -13.54
C PRO A 48 -4.35 38.99 -12.16
N SER A 49 -4.26 38.23 -11.07
CA SER A 49 -4.00 38.78 -9.73
C SER A 49 -3.21 37.81 -8.85
N GLU A 50 -2.47 38.36 -7.88
CA GLU A 50 -1.74 37.61 -6.85
C GLU A 50 -2.69 36.73 -6.01
N ARG A 51 -3.86 37.27 -5.66
CA ARG A 51 -4.87 36.57 -4.85
C ARG A 51 -5.42 35.35 -5.59
N VAL A 52 -5.71 35.47 -6.89
CA VAL A 52 -6.18 34.33 -7.70
C VAL A 52 -5.10 33.25 -7.79
N ARG A 53 -3.83 33.63 -7.97
CA ARG A 53 -2.71 32.69 -7.97
C ARG A 53 -2.61 31.93 -6.65
N GLN A 54 -2.64 32.62 -5.51
CA GLN A 54 -2.56 32.01 -4.18
C GLN A 54 -3.73 31.06 -3.91
N VAL A 55 -4.96 31.53 -4.14
CA VAL A 55 -6.17 30.73 -3.96
C VAL A 55 -6.12 29.47 -4.82
N TRP A 56 -5.65 29.59 -6.07
CA TRP A 56 -5.55 28.46 -6.98
C TRP A 56 -4.56 27.39 -6.53
N TYR A 57 -3.34 27.77 -6.14
CA TYR A 57 -2.34 26.80 -5.67
C TYR A 57 -2.73 26.17 -4.32
N VAL A 58 -3.39 26.92 -3.43
CA VAL A 58 -3.95 26.38 -2.18
C VAL A 58 -5.10 25.42 -2.46
N LEU A 59 -6.00 25.77 -3.39
CA LEU A 59 -7.09 24.90 -3.81
C LEU A 59 -6.55 23.60 -4.40
N LEU A 60 -5.55 23.67 -5.28
CA LEU A 60 -4.89 22.49 -5.85
C LEU A 60 -4.23 21.62 -4.77
N LEU A 61 -3.54 22.22 -3.80
CA LEU A 61 -2.99 21.51 -2.65
C LEU A 61 -4.09 20.77 -1.88
N LEU A 62 -5.21 21.42 -1.57
CA LEU A 62 -6.32 20.79 -0.85
C LEU A 62 -6.94 19.64 -1.66
N VAL A 63 -7.28 19.90 -2.92
CA VAL A 63 -8.02 18.98 -3.78
C VAL A 63 -7.16 17.80 -4.27
N LEU A 64 -5.89 18.01 -4.56
CA LEU A 64 -5.02 16.98 -5.13
C LEU A 64 -4.14 16.27 -4.09
N PHE A 65 -3.88 16.87 -2.93
CA PHE A 65 -3.02 16.27 -1.91
C PHE A 65 -3.78 15.87 -0.65
N PHE A 66 -4.50 16.80 0.00
CA PHE A 66 -5.16 16.50 1.27
C PHE A 66 -6.37 15.58 1.10
N ILE A 67 -7.23 15.83 0.11
CA ILE A 67 -8.40 14.97 -0.12
C ILE A 67 -7.95 13.56 -0.53
N PRO A 68 -7.12 13.35 -1.56
CA PRO A 68 -6.73 12.01 -1.98
C PRO A 68 -5.83 11.33 -0.94
N GLY A 69 -4.90 12.06 -0.32
CA GLY A 69 -4.04 11.54 0.75
C GLY A 69 -4.84 11.12 1.97
N GLY A 70 -5.85 11.91 2.37
CA GLY A 70 -6.77 11.58 3.46
C GLY A 70 -7.60 10.35 3.15
N VAL A 71 -8.24 10.30 1.98
CA VAL A 71 -9.01 9.12 1.55
C VAL A 71 -8.12 7.87 1.48
N MET A 72 -6.92 7.97 0.90
CA MET A 72 -5.97 6.84 0.84
C MET A 72 -5.52 6.38 2.23
N THR A 73 -5.26 7.31 3.15
CA THR A 73 -4.83 6.99 4.52
C THR A 73 -5.95 6.30 5.29
N VAL A 74 -7.17 6.85 5.22
CA VAL A 74 -8.34 6.26 5.90
C VAL A 74 -8.70 4.90 5.30
N ALA A 75 -8.81 4.81 3.97
CA ALA A 75 -9.14 3.55 3.31
C ALA A 75 -8.07 2.48 3.60
N SER A 76 -6.78 2.81 3.41
CA SER A 76 -5.68 1.87 3.69
C SER A 76 -5.59 1.51 5.16
N GLY A 77 -5.90 2.44 6.08
CA GLY A 77 -5.95 2.21 7.52
C GLY A 77 -7.09 1.28 7.92
N LEU A 78 -8.30 1.47 7.37
CA LEU A 78 -9.45 0.59 7.59
C LEU A 78 -9.20 -0.82 7.03
N ILE A 79 -8.69 -0.93 5.80
CA ILE A 79 -8.32 -2.21 5.19
C ILE A 79 -7.25 -2.91 6.04
N SER A 80 -6.23 -2.18 6.49
CA SER A 80 -5.17 -2.73 7.32
C SER A 80 -5.69 -3.18 8.68
N ARG A 81 -6.60 -2.43 9.31
CA ARG A 81 -7.21 -2.76 10.61
C ARG A 81 -8.07 -4.01 10.52
N GLU A 82 -8.90 -4.11 9.49
CA GLU A 82 -9.73 -5.29 9.23
C GLU A 82 -8.86 -6.52 9.01
N LEU A 83 -7.82 -6.37 8.18
CA LEU A 83 -6.90 -7.46 7.90
C LEU A 83 -6.06 -7.84 9.12
N TYR A 84 -5.63 -6.89 9.95
CA TYR A 84 -4.93 -7.15 11.21
C TYR A 84 -5.81 -7.86 12.24
N ARG A 85 -7.09 -7.48 12.33
CA ARG A 85 -8.07 -8.15 13.20
C ARG A 85 -8.24 -9.61 12.79
N GLY A 86 -8.42 -9.87 11.50
CA GLY A 86 -8.48 -11.24 10.97
C GLY A 86 -7.20 -12.06 11.23
N ILE A 87 -6.02 -11.45 11.05
CA ILE A 87 -4.73 -12.09 11.36
C ILE A 87 -4.62 -12.41 12.85
N ARG A 88 -5.01 -11.48 13.73
CA ARG A 88 -4.90 -11.66 15.19
C ARG A 88 -5.85 -12.74 15.69
N PHE A 89 -7.07 -12.79 15.17
CA PHE A 89 -8.04 -13.84 15.51
C PHE A 89 -7.51 -15.24 15.14
N GLU A 90 -6.96 -15.42 13.93
CA GLU A 90 -6.36 -16.70 13.52
C GLU A 90 -5.14 -17.09 14.39
N LEU A 91 -4.38 -16.11 14.89
CA LEU A 91 -3.23 -16.36 15.78
C LEU A 91 -3.67 -16.77 17.19
N ASP A 92 -4.71 -16.13 17.75
CA ASP A 92 -5.26 -16.51 19.05
C ASP A 92 -5.86 -17.92 19.00
N VAL A 93 -6.66 -18.24 17.97
CA VAL A 93 -7.20 -19.59 17.79
C VAL A 93 -6.07 -20.63 17.71
N LYS A 94 -4.99 -20.35 16.98
CA LYS A 94 -3.81 -21.25 16.94
C LYS A 94 -3.12 -21.38 18.30
N ARG A 95 -3.04 -20.30 19.07
CA ARG A 95 -2.45 -20.30 20.40
C ARG A 95 -3.27 -21.13 21.38
N ASP A 96 -4.59 -21.03 21.33
CA ASP A 96 -5.50 -21.80 22.19
C ASP A 96 -5.43 -23.30 21.86
N VAL A 97 -5.40 -23.66 20.58
CA VAL A 97 -5.21 -25.06 20.14
C VAL A 97 -3.85 -25.61 20.57
N ALA A 98 -2.78 -24.81 20.46
CA ALA A 98 -1.45 -25.22 20.90
C ALA A 98 -1.35 -25.37 22.43
N ALA A 99 -2.04 -24.52 23.19
CA ALA A 99 -2.11 -24.62 24.64
C ALA A 99 -2.84 -25.90 25.10
N GLN A 100 -3.91 -26.30 24.40
CA GLN A 100 -4.62 -27.56 24.66
C GLN A 100 -3.77 -28.80 24.32
N HIS A 101 -3.05 -28.78 23.20
CA HIS A 101 -2.14 -29.89 22.86
C HIS A 101 -0.93 -29.98 23.82
N GLY A 102 -0.45 -28.86 24.35
CA GLY A 102 0.66 -28.82 25.31
C GLY A 102 0.30 -29.20 26.75
N THR A 103 -1.00 -29.33 27.07
CA THR A 103 -1.49 -29.69 28.42
C THR A 103 -2.11 -31.10 28.49
N GLY A 104 -2.13 -31.84 27.38
CA GLY A 104 -2.60 -33.24 27.30
C GLY A 104 -1.51 -34.30 27.50
N GLY A 105 -0.41 -33.97 28.15
CA GLY A 105 0.53 -34.96 28.68
C GLY A 105 0.11 -35.35 30.09
N ASP A 106 -0.92 -36.18 30.22
CA ASP A 106 -1.28 -36.76 31.51
C ASP A 106 -0.08 -37.56 32.07
N PRO A 107 0.16 -37.51 33.40
CA PRO A 107 1.25 -38.23 34.01
C PRO A 107 1.03 -39.74 33.81
N ALA A 108 2.09 -40.43 33.39
CA ALA A 108 2.13 -41.87 33.30
C ALA A 108 1.54 -42.49 34.58
N PRO A 109 0.64 -43.49 34.49
CA PRO A 109 0.23 -44.21 35.67
C PRO A 109 1.49 -44.87 36.24
N THR A 110 1.72 -44.64 37.53
CA THR A 110 2.74 -45.32 38.32
C THR A 110 2.52 -46.83 38.18
N CYS A 111 3.35 -47.49 37.38
CA CYS A 111 3.45 -48.93 37.40
C CYS A 111 4.38 -49.30 38.55
N ASP A 112 3.76 -49.74 39.64
CA ASP A 112 4.44 -50.37 40.77
C ASP A 112 5.21 -51.61 40.30
N GLU A 113 6.34 -51.84 40.96
CA GLU A 113 7.35 -52.83 40.59
C GLU A 113 6.86 -54.24 40.96
N GLY A 114 6.41 -55.02 39.96
CA GLY A 114 6.01 -56.41 40.21
C GLY A 114 5.49 -57.16 38.98
N ASP A 115 6.39 -57.95 38.40
CA ASP A 115 6.17 -59.14 37.54
C ASP A 115 5.25 -59.09 36.31
N GLY A 116 5.80 -59.50 35.17
CA GLY A 116 5.04 -60.21 34.13
C GLY A 116 5.10 -59.59 32.73
N CYS A 117 6.16 -59.92 31.99
CA CYS A 117 6.16 -59.83 30.54
C CYS A 117 5.17 -60.86 29.96
N TYR A 118 4.09 -60.41 29.32
CA TYR A 118 3.37 -61.22 28.34
C TYR A 118 3.13 -60.41 27.07
N LEU A 119 3.61 -60.96 25.96
CA LEU A 119 3.37 -60.52 24.59
C LEU A 119 1.89 -60.25 24.34
N GLN A 120 1.53 -58.99 24.06
CA GLN A 120 0.24 -58.67 23.45
C GLN A 120 0.42 -58.66 21.92
N LEU A 121 -0.10 -59.71 21.28
CA LEU A 121 -0.21 -59.88 19.83
C LEU A 121 -0.72 -58.61 19.13
N SER A 122 -0.05 -58.26 18.02
CA SER A 122 -0.49 -57.26 17.04
C SER A 122 -1.94 -57.48 16.63
N ARG A 123 -2.83 -56.62 17.14
CA ARG A 123 -4.23 -56.53 16.71
C ARG A 123 -4.26 -55.85 15.33
N PRO A 124 -4.79 -56.47 14.26
CA PRO A 124 -4.74 -55.91 12.89
C PRO A 124 -5.57 -54.63 12.68
N GLY A 125 -6.18 -54.07 13.73
CA GLY A 125 -6.89 -52.79 13.70
C GLY A 125 -6.04 -51.56 14.08
N ALA A 126 -4.92 -51.74 14.78
CA ALA A 126 -4.10 -50.62 15.28
C ALA A 126 -3.32 -49.91 14.15
N ALA A 127 -2.98 -50.63 13.08
CA ALA A 127 -2.31 -50.05 11.91
C ALA A 127 -3.24 -49.15 11.06
N LEU A 128 -4.56 -49.39 11.12
CA LEU A 128 -5.55 -48.56 10.43
C LEU A 128 -5.78 -47.24 11.18
N GLU A 129 -5.84 -47.29 12.52
CA GLU A 129 -5.93 -46.13 13.42
C GLU A 129 -4.69 -45.22 13.33
N LEU A 130 -3.47 -45.79 13.26
CA LEU A 130 -2.23 -45.00 13.08
C LEU A 130 -2.18 -44.26 11.74
N ARG A 131 -2.74 -44.85 10.67
CA ARG A 131 -2.88 -44.19 9.36
C ARG A 131 -3.97 -43.13 9.37
N ALA A 132 -5.06 -43.32 10.10
CA ALA A 132 -6.12 -42.33 10.26
C ALA A 132 -5.64 -41.11 11.07
N LEU A 133 -4.89 -41.34 12.17
CA LEU A 133 -4.23 -40.30 12.94
C LEU A 133 -3.12 -39.60 12.14
N GLY A 134 -2.35 -40.34 11.35
CA GLY A 134 -1.37 -39.77 10.42
C GLY A 134 -2.02 -38.92 9.32
N ALA A 135 -3.17 -39.35 8.77
CA ALA A 135 -3.93 -38.58 7.80
C ALA A 135 -4.58 -37.32 8.41
N ALA A 136 -5.08 -37.40 9.65
CA ALA A 136 -5.60 -36.27 10.41
C ALA A 136 -4.49 -35.27 10.77
N ALA A 137 -3.33 -35.73 11.27
CA ALA A 137 -2.16 -34.91 11.58
C ALA A 137 -1.54 -34.28 10.32
N GLN A 138 -1.56 -34.99 9.19
CA GLN A 138 -1.09 -34.47 7.90
C GLN A 138 -2.08 -33.47 7.29
N GLN A 139 -3.39 -33.66 7.49
CA GLN A 139 -4.41 -32.67 7.16
C GLN A 139 -4.27 -31.41 8.04
N ASP A 140 -3.99 -31.56 9.32
CA ASP A 140 -3.82 -30.43 10.25
C ASP A 140 -2.52 -29.67 9.94
N GLY A 141 -1.42 -30.39 9.65
CA GLY A 141 -0.18 -29.79 9.16
C GLY A 141 -0.36 -29.01 7.85
N ALA A 142 -1.14 -29.55 6.90
CA ALA A 142 -1.46 -28.87 5.64
C ALA A 142 -2.36 -27.64 5.84
N ARG A 143 -3.34 -27.69 6.75
CA ARG A 143 -4.19 -26.54 7.14
C ARG A 143 -3.40 -25.47 7.89
N ILE A 144 -2.50 -25.85 8.80
CA ILE A 144 -1.66 -24.93 9.58
C ILE A 144 -0.66 -24.21 8.66
N ASN A 145 -0.04 -24.94 7.73
CA ASN A 145 0.90 -24.41 6.74
C ASN A 145 0.20 -23.45 5.75
N SER A 146 -0.98 -23.82 5.24
CA SER A 146 -1.77 -22.94 4.36
C SER A 146 -2.25 -21.67 5.08
N SER A 147 -2.63 -21.77 6.36
CA SER A 147 -3.01 -20.60 7.19
C SER A 147 -1.81 -19.68 7.44
N GLY A 148 -0.63 -20.23 7.74
CA GLY A 148 0.62 -19.45 7.88
C GLY A 148 0.99 -18.70 6.61
N ALA A 149 0.88 -19.35 5.45
CA ALA A 149 1.10 -18.74 4.15
C ALA A 149 0.07 -17.62 3.84
N GLN A 150 -1.20 -17.79 4.24
CA GLN A 150 -2.21 -16.73 4.11
C GLN A 150 -1.92 -15.53 5.00
N LEU A 151 -1.52 -15.73 6.26
CA LEU A 151 -1.13 -14.65 7.18
C LEU A 151 0.06 -13.84 6.65
N ALA A 152 1.07 -14.51 6.09
CA ALA A 152 2.22 -13.86 5.46
C ALA A 152 1.82 -13.05 4.22
N ALA A 153 0.89 -13.55 3.40
CA ALA A 153 0.33 -12.82 2.26
C ALA A 153 -0.44 -11.57 2.71
N LYS A 154 -1.29 -11.69 3.75
CA LYS A 154 -2.05 -10.57 4.32
C LYS A 154 -1.13 -9.45 4.85
N ARG A 155 -0.11 -9.79 5.66
CA ARG A 155 0.90 -8.81 6.16
C ARG A 155 1.63 -8.08 5.04
N ARG A 156 1.87 -8.78 3.93
CA ARG A 156 2.54 -8.20 2.77
C ARG A 156 1.68 -7.17 2.04
N VAL A 157 0.38 -7.43 1.91
CA VAL A 157 -0.58 -6.47 1.37
C VAL A 157 -0.58 -5.19 2.21
N ILE A 158 -0.63 -5.32 3.54
CA ILE A 158 -0.59 -4.17 4.46
C ILE A 158 0.70 -3.36 4.28
N ARG A 159 1.86 -4.04 4.26
CA ARG A 159 3.15 -3.38 4.03
C ARG A 159 3.17 -2.62 2.70
N MET A 160 2.58 -3.19 1.66
CA MET A 160 2.47 -2.54 0.36
C MET A 160 1.54 -1.31 0.39
N LEU A 161 0.39 -1.39 1.05
CA LEU A 161 -0.51 -0.24 1.21
C LEU A 161 0.19 0.91 1.94
N VAL A 162 0.93 0.62 3.02
CA VAL A 162 1.71 1.62 3.76
C VAL A 162 2.79 2.27 2.88
N VAL A 163 3.50 1.49 2.07
CA VAL A 163 4.52 2.02 1.14
C VAL A 163 3.90 2.95 0.09
N ILE A 164 2.72 2.60 -0.45
CA ILE A 164 2.01 3.45 -1.42
C ILE A 164 1.65 4.80 -0.79
N VAL A 165 1.07 4.79 0.41
CA VAL A 165 0.71 6.00 1.14
C VAL A 165 1.94 6.85 1.46
N ALA A 166 3.01 6.23 1.97
CA ALA A 166 4.26 6.94 2.29
C ALA A 166 4.88 7.60 1.05
N MET A 167 4.96 6.90 -0.07
CA MET A 167 5.52 7.45 -1.30
C MET A 167 4.67 8.56 -1.89
N PHE A 168 3.33 8.49 -1.77
CA PHE A 168 2.46 9.60 -2.14
C PHE A 168 2.85 10.88 -1.39
N PHE A 169 3.02 10.81 -0.06
CA PHE A 169 3.46 11.97 0.71
C PHE A 169 4.87 12.41 0.36
N LEU A 170 5.84 11.49 0.26
CA LEU A 170 7.23 11.82 -0.02
C LEU A 170 7.45 12.46 -1.40
N CYS A 171 6.73 12.01 -2.42
CA CYS A 171 6.86 12.58 -3.76
C CYS A 171 6.06 13.88 -3.93
N TRP A 172 4.84 13.95 -3.39
CA TRP A 172 3.92 15.04 -3.69
C TRP A 172 4.00 16.21 -2.69
N LEU A 173 4.23 15.96 -1.40
CA LEU A 173 4.34 17.01 -0.37
C LEU A 173 5.40 18.07 -0.72
N PRO A 174 6.66 17.72 -1.06
CA PRO A 174 7.67 18.73 -1.41
C PRO A 174 7.30 19.54 -2.65
N ILE A 175 6.66 18.92 -3.66
CA ILE A 175 6.23 19.60 -4.88
C ILE A 175 5.13 20.63 -4.54
N PHE A 176 4.09 20.21 -3.84
CA PHE A 176 2.99 21.11 -3.49
C PHE A 176 3.40 22.18 -2.47
N ALA A 177 4.29 21.85 -1.52
CA ALA A 177 4.85 22.83 -0.60
C ALA A 177 5.67 23.89 -1.34
N ALA A 178 6.53 23.50 -2.28
CA ALA A 178 7.29 24.44 -3.10
C ALA A 178 6.39 25.30 -4.00
N ASN A 179 5.34 24.71 -4.58
CA ASN A 179 4.37 25.46 -5.40
C ASN A 179 3.60 26.48 -4.57
N THR A 180 3.18 26.10 -3.36
CA THR A 180 2.51 27.01 -2.41
C THR A 180 3.45 28.12 -1.96
N TRP A 181 4.70 27.79 -1.61
CA TRP A 181 5.72 28.78 -1.23
C TRP A 181 5.99 29.80 -2.33
N ARG A 182 6.09 29.36 -3.60
CA ARG A 182 6.21 30.25 -4.76
C ARG A 182 4.99 31.16 -4.95
N ALA A 183 3.81 30.71 -4.55
CA ALA A 183 2.58 31.49 -4.63
C ALA A 183 2.51 32.60 -3.56
N PHE A 184 3.03 32.37 -2.35
CA PHE A 184 3.00 33.37 -1.26
C PHE A 184 4.19 34.32 -1.25
N ALA A 185 5.39 33.85 -1.60
CA ALA A 185 6.62 34.62 -1.48
C ALA A 185 7.51 34.50 -2.74
N PRO A 186 7.06 34.96 -3.92
CA PRO A 186 7.75 34.71 -5.20
C PRO A 186 9.20 35.21 -5.23
N ARG A 187 9.53 36.33 -4.57
CA ARG A 187 10.90 36.89 -4.53
C ARG A 187 11.85 36.12 -3.60
N ALA A 188 11.36 35.65 -2.46
CA ALA A 188 12.14 34.81 -1.55
C ALA A 188 12.28 33.40 -2.13
N ALA A 189 11.21 32.90 -2.75
CA ALA A 189 11.18 31.63 -3.46
C ALA A 189 12.15 31.61 -4.64
N GLN A 190 12.22 32.67 -5.45
CA GLN A 190 13.17 32.76 -6.56
C GLN A 190 14.62 32.70 -6.10
N ARG A 191 14.95 33.34 -4.96
CA ARG A 191 16.31 33.29 -4.37
C ARG A 191 16.64 31.95 -3.70
N ALA A 192 15.66 31.34 -3.02
CA ALA A 192 15.87 30.09 -2.28
C ALA A 192 15.69 28.84 -3.15
N LEU A 193 14.88 28.91 -4.22
CA LEU A 193 14.61 27.83 -5.16
C LEU A 193 15.33 28.00 -6.50
N SER A 194 16.32 28.89 -6.61
CA SER A 194 17.22 28.93 -7.77
C SER A 194 18.31 27.86 -7.65
N GLY A 195 18.57 27.08 -8.71
CA GLY A 195 19.64 26.08 -8.74
C GLY A 195 19.21 24.69 -8.24
N THR A 196 19.94 24.09 -7.32
CA THR A 196 19.73 22.70 -6.84
C THR A 196 18.29 22.37 -6.40
N PRO A 197 17.56 23.25 -5.69
CA PRO A 197 16.21 22.93 -5.22
C PRO A 197 15.17 22.83 -6.34
N ILE A 198 15.31 23.58 -7.45
CA ILE A 198 14.40 23.44 -8.59
C ILE A 198 14.62 22.10 -9.30
N ALA A 199 15.89 21.69 -9.45
CA ALA A 199 16.23 20.40 -10.03
C ALA A 199 15.68 19.24 -9.19
N PHE A 200 15.74 19.35 -7.87
CA PHE A 200 15.16 18.35 -6.95
C PHE A 200 13.64 18.23 -7.09
N ILE A 201 12.91 19.35 -7.20
CA ILE A 201 11.45 19.33 -7.43
C ILE A 201 11.11 18.65 -8.77
N HIS A 202 11.87 18.92 -9.83
CA HIS A 202 11.67 18.25 -11.12
C HIS A 202 11.98 16.75 -11.03
N LEU A 203 13.05 16.38 -10.34
CA LEU A 203 13.39 14.97 -10.12
C LEU A 203 12.30 14.23 -9.35
N LEU A 204 11.70 14.86 -8.33
CA LEU A 204 10.56 14.31 -7.59
C LEU A 204 9.32 14.15 -8.46
N SER A 205 9.02 15.13 -9.33
CA SER A 205 7.93 15.02 -10.31
C SER A 205 8.16 13.82 -11.24
N TYR A 206 9.37 13.63 -11.77
CA TYR A 206 9.67 12.45 -12.59
C TYR A 206 9.62 11.15 -11.79
N THR A 207 10.08 11.18 -10.54
CA THR A 207 10.01 10.02 -9.63
C THR A 207 8.56 9.61 -9.37
N SER A 208 7.61 10.55 -9.32
CA SER A 208 6.17 10.25 -9.19
C SER A 208 5.59 9.50 -10.40
N ALA A 209 6.16 9.67 -11.60
CA ALA A 209 5.78 8.89 -12.77
C ALA A 209 6.36 7.47 -12.70
N CYS A 210 7.62 7.33 -12.27
CA CYS A 210 8.31 6.05 -12.05
C CYS A 210 7.78 5.27 -10.85
N ALA A 211 7.18 5.96 -9.88
CA ALA A 211 6.49 5.38 -8.73
C ALA A 211 5.38 4.44 -9.18
N ASN A 212 4.72 4.69 -10.31
CA ASN A 212 3.64 3.83 -10.81
C ASN A 212 4.16 2.42 -11.12
N PRO A 213 5.14 2.21 -12.03
CA PRO A 213 5.80 0.92 -12.19
C PRO A 213 6.37 0.33 -10.90
N LEU A 214 6.98 1.13 -10.02
CA LEU A 214 7.50 0.61 -8.75
C LEU A 214 6.41 0.05 -7.85
N ILE A 215 5.25 0.73 -7.77
CA ILE A 215 4.07 0.23 -7.07
C ILE A 215 3.63 -1.09 -7.70
N TYR A 216 3.47 -1.15 -9.02
CA TYR A 216 2.97 -2.35 -9.71
C TYR A 216 3.96 -3.53 -9.67
N CYS A 217 5.25 -3.28 -9.88
CA CYS A 217 6.33 -4.27 -9.83
C CYS A 217 6.53 -4.83 -8.42
N PHE A 218 6.47 -3.97 -7.39
CA PHE A 218 6.60 -4.42 -6.01
C PHE A 218 5.30 -5.06 -5.48
N MET A 219 4.15 -4.66 -6.03
CA MET A 219 2.83 -5.21 -5.72
C MET A 219 2.69 -6.66 -6.17
N ASN A 220 3.43 -7.08 -7.19
CA ASN A 220 3.34 -8.42 -7.75
C ASN A 220 4.66 -9.19 -7.68
N ARG A 221 5.01 -9.73 -6.50
CA ARG A 221 5.91 -10.93 -6.52
C ARG A 221 5.24 -12.13 -7.22
N ARG A 222 3.94 -12.07 -7.56
CA ARG A 222 3.29 -13.06 -8.44
C ARG A 222 3.68 -12.91 -9.92
N PHE A 223 4.04 -11.70 -10.41
CA PHE A 223 4.50 -11.53 -11.81
C PHE A 223 5.95 -11.97 -12.03
N ARG A 224 6.78 -11.90 -10.99
CA ARG A 224 8.17 -12.41 -11.03
C ARG A 224 8.28 -13.95 -11.03
N LYS A 225 7.15 -14.66 -11.15
CA LYS A 225 7.08 -16.10 -11.43
C LYS A 225 6.59 -16.39 -12.85
N ALA A 226 6.16 -15.37 -13.59
CA ALA A 226 5.66 -15.48 -14.96
C ALA A 226 6.68 -14.94 -15.99
N PHE A 227 7.80 -14.38 -15.52
CA PHE A 227 8.98 -14.00 -16.30
C PHE A 227 10.21 -14.62 -15.65
#